data_AF-A0A966VDC7-F1
#
_entry.id   AF-A0A966VDC7-F1
#
_cell.length_a   1.000
_cell.length_b   1.000
_cell.length_c   1.000
_cell.angle_alpha   90.00
_cell.angle_beta   90.00
_cell.angle_gamma   90.00
#
_symmetry.space_group_name_H-M   'P 1'
#
loop_
_entity.id
_entity.type
_entity.pdbx_description
1 polymer ?
#
loop_
_entity_poly.entity_id
_entity_poly.type
_entity_poly.pdbx_seq_one_letter_code
_entity_poly.pdbx_strand_id
1 'polypeptide(L)'
;MFRLVLVVLALTMMAGNAQAGPFRRRVTHSYTPSATYQPSAYSHDTSTAQGVAERQAQNCVMGHHGGNSGYEGVGMGSTPDEALGRCCYSRSGMTVVDQGVAQGRDGRWYACKRYR
;
A
#
# COMPACT_ATOMS: atom_id res chain seq x y z
N MET A 1 17.95 -46.82 -5.20
CA MET A 1 16.69 -46.24 -4.67
C MET A 1 16.90 -45.40 -3.40
N PHE A 2 17.90 -45.69 -2.55
CA PHE A 2 18.20 -44.91 -1.33
C PHE A 2 18.68 -43.45 -1.54
N ARG A 3 19.18 -43.08 -2.73
CA ARG A 3 19.67 -41.71 -3.00
C ARG A 3 18.57 -40.66 -3.19
N LEU A 4 17.36 -41.09 -3.61
CA LEU A 4 16.21 -40.18 -3.77
C LEU A 4 15.56 -39.83 -2.43
N VAL A 5 15.62 -40.74 -1.44
CA VAL A 5 15.04 -40.52 -0.11
C VAL A 5 15.78 -39.41 0.64
N LEU A 6 17.11 -39.32 0.49
CA LEU A 6 17.92 -38.27 1.14
C LEU A 6 17.65 -36.87 0.59
N VAL A 7 17.30 -36.73 -0.69
CA VAL A 7 16.99 -35.44 -1.32
C VAL A 7 15.62 -34.91 -0.87
N VAL A 8 14.63 -35.79 -0.72
CA VAL A 8 13.30 -35.41 -0.21
C VAL A 8 13.35 -35.05 1.28
N LEU A 9 14.20 -35.73 2.07
CA LEU A 9 14.37 -35.42 3.49
C LEU A 9 15.04 -34.05 3.70
N ALA A 10 15.99 -33.65 2.83
CA ALA A 10 16.68 -32.37 2.93
C ALA A 10 15.79 -31.15 2.63
N LEU A 11 14.76 -31.29 1.79
CA LEU A 11 13.86 -30.20 1.40
C LEU A 11 12.80 -29.84 2.45
N THR A 12 12.58 -30.69 3.46
CA THR A 12 11.55 -30.46 4.50
C THR A 12 12.03 -29.62 5.69
N MET A 13 13.33 -29.32 5.80
CA MET A 13 13.89 -28.56 6.93
C MET A 13 13.93 -27.04 6.76
N MET A 14 13.38 -26.49 5.67
CA MET A 14 13.30 -25.04 5.40
C MET A 14 11.90 -24.45 5.62
N ALA A 15 11.09 -25.05 6.50
CA ALA A 15 9.88 -24.41 7.02
C ALA A 15 10.26 -23.44 8.13
N GLY A 16 10.69 -22.23 7.75
CA GLY A 16 10.93 -21.15 8.69
C GLY A 16 9.66 -20.82 9.47
N ASN A 17 9.75 -20.81 10.80
CA ASN A 17 8.69 -20.30 11.65
C ASN A 17 8.49 -18.82 11.33
N ALA A 18 7.46 -18.47 10.55
CA ALA A 18 6.97 -17.11 10.48
C ALA A 18 6.29 -16.80 11.82
N GLN A 19 7.08 -16.46 12.84
CA GLN A 19 6.57 -15.99 14.10
C GLN A 19 6.00 -14.59 13.91
N ALA A 20 4.71 -14.52 13.55
CA ALA A 20 3.93 -13.30 13.66
C ALA A 20 3.90 -12.91 15.14
N GLY A 21 4.76 -11.98 15.54
CA GLY A 21 4.79 -11.42 16.89
C GLY A 21 3.40 -10.90 17.30
N PRO A 22 3.10 -10.80 18.61
CA PRO A 22 1.75 -10.62 19.14
C PRO A 22 1.17 -9.21 18.94
N PHE A 23 1.58 -8.48 17.89
CA PHE A 23 1.00 -7.21 17.51
C PHE A 23 -0.30 -7.40 16.73
N ARG A 24 -1.23 -8.17 17.32
CA ARG A 24 -2.65 -7.91 17.06
C ARG A 24 -2.96 -6.57 17.72
N ARG A 25 -2.92 -5.47 16.96
CA ARG A 25 -3.66 -4.27 17.37
C ARG A 25 -5.12 -4.69 17.48
N ARG A 26 -5.58 -4.98 18.70
CA ARG A 26 -7.01 -4.92 19.01
C ARG A 26 -7.41 -3.48 18.77
N VAL A 27 -8.12 -3.24 17.68
CA VAL A 27 -8.89 -2.01 17.51
C VAL A 27 -10.08 -2.15 18.45
N THR A 28 -9.90 -1.74 19.71
CA THR A 28 -11.05 -1.43 20.56
C THR A 28 -11.62 -0.13 20.00
N HIS A 29 -12.72 -0.22 19.26
CA HIS A 29 -13.51 0.95 18.86
C HIS A 29 -14.17 1.53 20.11
N SER A 30 -13.40 2.27 20.91
CA SER A 30 -13.96 3.19 21.89
C SER A 30 -14.46 4.41 21.13
N TYR A 31 -15.76 4.48 20.89
CA TYR A 31 -16.40 5.69 20.38
C TYR A 31 -16.38 6.74 21.51
N THR A 32 -15.27 7.45 21.63
CA THR A 32 -15.21 8.74 22.31
C THR A 32 -15.51 9.80 21.25
N PRO A 33 -16.73 10.35 21.19
CA PRO A 33 -16.96 11.54 20.38
C PRO A 33 -16.22 12.71 21.02
N SER A 34 -15.78 13.65 20.18
CA SER A 34 -15.17 14.93 20.55
C SER A 34 -13.64 14.95 20.68
N ALA A 35 -12.95 14.44 19.66
CA ALA A 35 -11.89 15.26 19.08
C ALA A 35 -12.55 16.09 17.99
N THR A 36 -12.69 17.40 18.18
CA THR A 36 -12.94 18.33 17.07
C THR A 36 -11.90 18.01 16.01
N TYR A 37 -12.31 17.39 14.90
CA TYR A 37 -11.50 17.25 13.71
C TYR A 37 -11.18 18.66 13.28
N GLN A 38 -10.02 19.17 13.70
CA GLN A 38 -9.42 20.34 13.11
C GLN A 38 -8.94 19.84 11.75
N PRO A 39 -9.57 20.23 10.63
CA PRO A 39 -8.96 19.97 9.35
C PRO A 39 -7.64 20.74 9.39
N SER A 40 -6.52 20.02 9.48
CA SER A 40 -5.25 20.62 9.10
C SER A 40 -5.49 21.20 7.72
N ALA A 41 -5.30 22.50 7.55
CA ALA A 41 -5.63 23.28 6.36
C ALA A 41 -4.87 22.83 5.07
N TYR A 42 -4.24 21.66 5.11
CA TYR A 42 -3.52 20.98 4.06
C TYR A 42 -3.92 19.49 3.98
N SER A 43 -5.22 19.20 4.05
CA SER A 43 -5.72 17.88 3.71
C SER A 43 -5.79 17.80 2.19
N HIS A 44 -4.84 17.10 1.56
CA HIS A 44 -4.90 16.83 0.12
C HIS A 44 -6.24 16.19 -0.26
N ASP A 45 -6.76 16.58 -1.42
CA ASP A 45 -8.05 16.11 -1.92
C ASP A 45 -7.99 14.63 -2.32
N THR A 46 -8.58 13.78 -1.49
CA THR A 46 -8.64 12.34 -1.77
C THR A 46 -9.70 11.98 -2.80
N SER A 47 -10.43 12.94 -3.37
CA SER A 47 -11.32 12.72 -4.51
C SER A 47 -10.55 12.46 -5.83
N THR A 48 -9.23 12.68 -5.85
CA THR A 48 -8.34 12.40 -6.99
C THR A 48 -7.19 11.47 -6.61
N ALA A 49 -6.67 10.72 -7.57
CA ALA A 49 -5.48 9.88 -7.38
C ALA A 49 -4.24 10.74 -7.08
N GLN A 50 -4.15 11.93 -7.68
CA GLN A 50 -3.06 12.89 -7.42
C GLN A 50 -3.05 13.36 -5.96
N GLY A 51 -4.18 13.80 -5.41
CA GLY A 51 -4.22 14.21 -4.00
C GLY A 51 -3.97 13.04 -3.03
N VAL A 52 -4.36 11.82 -3.38
CA VAL A 52 -3.98 10.61 -2.62
C VAL A 52 -2.47 10.35 -2.68
N ALA A 53 -1.82 10.53 -3.84
CA ALA A 53 -0.36 10.38 -3.97
C ALA A 53 0.39 11.45 -3.16
N GLU A 54 -0.06 12.69 -3.20
CA GLU A 54 0.53 13.80 -2.42
C GLU A 54 0.38 13.58 -0.91
N ARG A 55 -0.80 13.12 -0.45
CA ARG A 55 -1.00 12.75 0.95
C ARG A 55 -0.06 11.63 1.40
N GLN A 56 0.16 10.63 0.55
CA GLN A 56 1.09 9.53 0.85
C GLN A 56 2.54 10.03 0.91
N ALA A 57 2.93 10.89 -0.02
CA ALA A 57 4.26 11.51 -0.07
C ALA A 57 4.52 12.44 1.14
N GLN A 58 3.54 13.23 1.54
CA GLN A 58 3.62 14.11 2.71
C GLN A 58 3.86 13.32 4.01
N ASN A 59 3.16 12.20 4.15
CA ASN A 59 3.25 11.34 5.34
C ASN A 59 4.37 10.31 5.26
N CYS A 60 4.97 10.12 4.08
CA CYS A 60 5.87 9.01 3.75
C CYS A 60 5.27 7.61 4.02
N VAL A 61 3.94 7.47 3.92
CA VAL A 61 3.21 6.24 4.23
C VAL A 61 2.25 5.91 3.11
N MET A 62 2.32 4.69 2.58
CA MET A 62 1.32 4.18 1.64
C MET A 62 0.04 3.79 2.35
N GLY A 63 -1.11 4.07 1.73
CA GLY A 63 -2.40 3.67 2.28
C GLY A 63 -3.57 4.05 1.38
N HIS A 64 -4.67 3.35 1.56
CA HIS A 64 -5.95 3.71 0.95
C HIS A 64 -6.63 4.78 1.82
N HIS A 65 -7.01 5.90 1.20
CA HIS A 65 -7.52 7.07 1.93
C HIS A 65 -9.02 7.31 1.71
N GLY A 66 -9.70 6.44 0.95
CA GLY A 66 -11.08 6.65 0.52
C GLY A 66 -11.19 7.74 -0.56
N GLY A 67 -12.42 8.11 -0.92
CA GLY A 67 -12.68 9.10 -1.97
C GLY A 67 -12.72 8.52 -3.41
N ASN A 68 -12.69 7.20 -3.54
CA ASN A 68 -12.97 6.45 -4.77
C ASN A 68 -13.97 5.35 -4.45
N SER A 69 -15.03 5.20 -5.24
CA SER A 69 -15.98 4.08 -5.13
C SER A 69 -15.54 2.84 -5.93
N GLY A 70 -14.57 3.00 -6.83
CA GLY A 70 -14.02 1.93 -7.66
C GLY A 70 -12.73 1.32 -7.09
N TYR A 71 -12.01 0.62 -7.96
CA TYR A 71 -10.74 0.00 -7.60
C TYR A 71 -9.62 1.04 -7.53
N GLU A 72 -8.78 0.92 -6.50
CA GLU A 72 -7.62 1.77 -6.28
C GLU A 72 -6.38 0.89 -6.05
N GLY A 73 -5.26 1.26 -6.66
CA GLY A 73 -3.96 0.66 -6.42
C GLY A 73 -2.97 1.74 -5.98
N VAL A 74 -2.27 1.49 -4.88
CA VAL A 74 -1.19 2.34 -4.39
C VAL A 74 0.17 1.69 -4.64
N GLY A 75 1.19 2.48 -4.86
CA GLY A 75 2.54 1.99 -5.15
C GLY A 75 3.61 2.96 -4.66
N MET A 76 4.82 2.44 -4.48
CA MET A 76 5.98 3.25 -4.11
C MET A 76 7.25 2.71 -4.75
N GLY A 77 8.12 3.61 -5.21
CA GLY A 77 9.33 3.28 -5.96
C GLY A 77 10.43 4.32 -5.81
N SER A 78 11.58 4.01 -6.40
CA SER A 78 12.72 4.92 -6.53
C SER A 78 12.53 5.94 -7.65
N THR A 79 11.63 5.66 -8.61
CA THR A 79 11.25 6.55 -9.71
C THR A 79 9.72 6.67 -9.80
N PRO A 80 9.19 7.71 -10.48
CA PRO A 80 7.76 7.87 -10.68
C PRO A 80 7.13 6.66 -11.41
N ASP A 81 7.78 6.20 -12.48
CA ASP A 81 7.31 5.08 -13.29
C ASP A 81 7.33 3.76 -12.52
N GLU A 82 8.34 3.56 -11.68
CA GLU A 82 8.40 2.39 -10.81
C GLU A 82 7.25 2.40 -9.79
N ALA A 83 6.97 3.55 -9.17
CA ALA A 83 5.87 3.68 -8.22
C ALA A 83 4.53 3.39 -8.92
N LEU A 84 4.29 3.96 -10.09
CA LEU A 84 3.10 3.71 -10.92
C LEU A 84 3.02 2.24 -11.38
N GLY A 85 4.14 1.62 -11.72
CA GLY A 85 4.22 0.23 -12.15
C GLY A 85 3.96 -0.77 -11.02
N ARG A 86 4.17 -0.36 -9.77
CA ARG A 86 3.95 -1.16 -8.56
C ARG A 86 2.52 -1.08 -8.00
N CYS A 87 1.66 -0.20 -8.50
CA CYS A 87 0.24 -0.19 -8.09
C CYS A 87 -0.43 -1.55 -8.40
N CYS A 88 -1.29 -2.02 -7.48
CA CYS A 88 -1.81 -3.40 -7.46
C CYS A 88 -2.38 -3.90 -8.79
N TYR A 89 -3.13 -3.06 -9.51
CA TYR A 89 -3.80 -3.45 -10.76
C TYR A 89 -3.02 -3.02 -12.02
N SER A 90 -1.79 -2.50 -11.89
CA SER A 90 -1.01 -2.01 -13.04
C SER A 90 -0.69 -3.06 -14.11
N ARG A 91 -0.80 -4.35 -13.79
CA ARG A 91 -0.59 -5.47 -14.74
C ARG A 91 -1.83 -6.32 -14.98
N SER A 92 -2.99 -5.86 -14.51
CA SER A 92 -4.26 -6.61 -14.58
C SER A 92 -4.98 -6.47 -15.92
N GLY A 93 -4.62 -5.47 -16.74
CA GLY A 93 -5.38 -5.10 -17.93
C GLY A 93 -6.60 -4.20 -17.67
N MET A 94 -6.88 -3.86 -16.42
CA MET A 94 -7.96 -2.92 -16.08
C MET A 94 -7.68 -1.52 -16.65
N THR A 95 -8.76 -0.81 -16.98
CA THR A 95 -8.64 0.53 -17.58
C THR A 95 -8.29 1.54 -16.49
N VAL A 96 -7.16 2.24 -16.64
CA VAL A 96 -6.79 3.36 -15.75
C VAL A 96 -7.73 4.53 -16.03
N VAL A 97 -8.40 5.04 -15.00
CA VAL A 97 -9.31 6.20 -15.09
C VAL A 97 -8.74 7.46 -14.48
N ASP A 98 -7.81 7.33 -13.54
CA ASP A 98 -7.12 8.42 -12.87
C ASP A 98 -5.79 7.91 -12.32
N GLN A 99 -4.76 8.75 -12.34
CA GLN A 99 -3.45 8.41 -11.82
C GLN A 99 -2.75 9.64 -11.24
N GLY A 100 -1.98 9.41 -10.19
CA GLY A 100 -1.22 10.43 -9.52
C GLY A 100 0.09 9.90 -9.00
N VAL A 101 1.09 10.78 -8.95
CA VAL A 101 2.43 10.46 -8.44
C VAL A 101 3.04 11.68 -7.77
N ALA A 102 3.72 11.47 -6.65
CA ALA A 102 4.37 12.54 -5.89
C ALA A 102 5.64 12.02 -5.20
N GLN A 103 6.66 12.87 -5.09
CA GLN A 103 7.88 12.53 -4.37
C GLN A 103 7.74 12.90 -2.90
N GLY A 104 8.00 11.94 -2.02
CA GLY A 104 8.07 12.16 -0.58
C GLY A 104 9.41 12.76 -0.16
N ARG A 105 9.43 13.36 1.05
CA ARG A 105 10.65 13.91 1.66
C ARG A 105 11.73 12.86 1.96
N ASP A 106 11.37 11.58 1.96
CA ASP A 106 12.28 10.44 2.10
C ASP A 106 12.93 10.03 0.76
N GLY A 107 12.71 10.80 -0.31
CA GLY A 107 13.29 10.59 -1.63
C GLY A 107 12.58 9.54 -2.46
N ARG A 108 11.55 8.88 -1.92
CA ARG A 108 10.76 7.87 -2.62
C ARG A 108 9.60 8.50 -3.38
N TRP A 109 9.15 7.84 -4.42
CA TRP A 109 7.96 8.21 -5.17
C TRP A 109 6.78 7.40 -4.68
N TYR A 110 5.65 8.07 -4.46
CA TYR A 110 4.38 7.49 -4.04
C TYR A 110 3.38 7.68 -5.17
N ALA A 111 2.63 6.63 -5.48
CA ALA A 111 1.69 6.62 -6.59
C ALA A 111 0.32 6.12 -6.15
N CYS A 112 -0.70 6.61 -6.84
CA CYS A 112 -2.05 6.10 -6.79
C CYS A 112 -2.58 5.96 -8.22
N LYS A 113 -3.28 4.86 -8.50
CA LYS A 113 -4.00 4.62 -9.75
C LYS A 113 -5.40 4.14 -9.44
N ARG A 114 -6.38 4.62 -10.20
CA ARG A 114 -7.77 4.19 -10.12
C ARG A 114 -8.16 3.46 -11.38
N TYR A 115 -9.02 2.46 -11.23
CA TYR A 115 -9.32 1.51 -12.29
C TYR A 115 -10.82 1.25 -12.43
N ARG A 116 -11.23 0.87 -13.64
CA ARG A 116 -12.55 0.34 -14.00
C ARG A 116 -12.41 -0.90 -14.88
#